data_AF-A0A525CJ90-F1
#
_entry.id   AF-A0A525CJ90-F1
#
_cell.length_a   1.000
_cell.length_b   1.000
_cell.length_c   1.000
_cell.angle_alpha   90.00
_cell.angle_beta   90.00
_cell.angle_gamma   90.00
#
_symmetry.space_group_name_H-M   'P 1'
#
loop_
_entity.id
_entity.type
_entity.pdbx_description
1 polymer ?
#
loop_
_entity_poly.entity_id
_entity_poly.type
_entity_poly.pdbx_seq_one_letter_code
_entity_poly.pdbx_strand_id
1 'polypeptide(L)'
;MISSRYKHITIGVITAIYGYYFAINILEVPIMASWPFGNVFGFSYLFWVSVLIWLVNAFVLLNFVVDLVIWIRLGFVLASGYKDGEFSPMPYHPDNAAGLSLFGSVSVSIYKIFIILVLFVCLNTYMSILLYPEYSIAKIATYSVGILSSFIAAIITLPLSFIMPMLPLRNLLIRIRREKLKQIRIGIKKLHDNIYENDSSNEAIKESLERLKLMDNLYQKILKIPAWPFNGRVVKVYITSTLTPAFIFIIDLLFKLRGME
;
A
#
# COMPACT_ATOMS: atom_id res chain seq x y z
N MET A 1 -9.44 17.85 12.57
CA MET A 1 -9.60 19.17 11.90
C MET A 1 -8.37 19.59 11.09
N ILE A 2 -7.51 18.66 10.66
CA ILE A 2 -6.55 18.85 9.57
C ILE A 2 -7.32 18.38 8.31
N SER A 3 -8.09 19.25 7.69
CA SER A 3 -7.71 20.22 6.65
C SER A 3 -8.25 19.70 5.30
N SER A 4 -9.48 20.12 4.98
CA SER A 4 -10.07 19.91 3.64
C SER A 4 -9.17 20.43 2.53
N ARG A 5 -8.29 21.41 2.84
CA ARG A 5 -7.31 21.98 1.93
C ARG A 5 -6.35 20.94 1.34
N TYR A 6 -5.91 19.93 2.11
CA TYR A 6 -5.01 18.91 1.54
C TYR A 6 -5.71 17.99 0.54
N LYS A 7 -7.00 17.65 0.76
CA LYS A 7 -7.78 16.87 -0.20
C LYS A 7 -7.89 17.56 -1.56
N HIS A 8 -8.14 18.87 -1.56
CA HIS A 8 -8.24 19.64 -2.81
C HIS A 8 -6.89 19.75 -3.52
N ILE A 9 -5.78 19.83 -2.78
CA ILE A 9 -4.43 19.87 -3.37
C ILE A 9 -4.06 18.53 -4.00
N THR A 10 -4.33 17.39 -3.34
CA THR A 10 -3.99 16.07 -3.91
C THR A 10 -4.83 15.76 -5.14
N ILE A 11 -6.13 16.08 -5.10
CA ILE A 11 -7.01 15.96 -6.27
C ILE A 11 -6.54 16.88 -7.39
N GLY A 12 -6.21 18.14 -7.09
CA GLY A 12 -5.71 19.09 -8.08
C GLY A 12 -4.41 18.66 -8.75
N VAL A 13 -3.45 18.11 -7.99
CA VAL A 13 -2.18 17.61 -8.54
C VAL A 13 -2.40 16.37 -9.42
N ILE A 14 -3.26 15.44 -9.01
CA ILE A 14 -3.60 14.27 -9.82
C ILE A 14 -4.32 14.73 -11.11
N THR A 15 -5.32 15.61 -11.01
CA THR A 15 -6.03 16.15 -12.17
C THR A 15 -5.10 16.95 -13.11
N ALA A 16 -4.10 17.66 -12.59
CA ALA A 16 -3.14 18.41 -13.40
C ALA A 16 -2.15 17.49 -14.14
N ILE A 17 -1.60 16.48 -13.46
CA ILE A 17 -0.71 15.49 -14.08
C ILE A 17 -1.44 14.71 -15.18
N TYR A 18 -2.70 14.34 -14.92
CA TYR A 18 -3.52 13.63 -15.92
C TYR A 18 -4.07 14.54 -17.01
N GLY A 19 -4.40 15.80 -16.71
CA GLY A 19 -4.77 16.80 -17.72
C GLY A 19 -3.60 17.08 -18.67
N TYR A 20 -2.38 17.08 -18.15
CA TYR A 20 -1.15 17.17 -18.96
C TYR A 20 -0.93 15.93 -19.82
N TYR A 21 -1.07 14.72 -19.25
CA TYR A 21 -1.00 13.47 -20.00
C TYR A 21 -2.10 13.37 -21.08
N PHE A 22 -3.31 13.83 -20.79
CA PHE A 22 -4.45 13.93 -21.71
C PHE A 22 -4.17 14.91 -22.86
N ALA A 23 -3.62 16.09 -22.56
CA ALA A 23 -3.25 17.07 -23.57
C ALA A 23 -2.19 16.53 -24.53
N ILE A 24 -1.17 15.83 -24.03
CA ILE A 24 -0.12 15.22 -24.86
C ILE A 24 -0.69 14.13 -25.77
N ASN A 25 -1.49 13.19 -25.23
CA ASN A 25 -2.02 12.09 -26.03
C ASN A 25 -3.04 12.56 -27.08
N ILE A 26 -3.89 13.55 -26.78
CA ILE A 26 -4.82 14.12 -27.76
C ILE A 26 -4.09 14.88 -28.87
N LEU A 27 -3.00 15.58 -28.54
CA LEU A 27 -2.19 16.30 -29.52
C LEU A 27 -1.42 15.35 -30.45
N GLU A 28 -1.19 14.09 -30.07
CA GLU A 28 -0.52 13.09 -30.92
C GLU A 28 -1.46 12.33 -31.87
N VAL A 29 -2.77 12.25 -31.59
CA VAL A 29 -3.78 11.64 -32.49
C VAL A 29 -3.78 12.22 -33.92
N PRO A 30 -3.70 13.56 -34.14
CA PRO A 30 -3.68 14.11 -35.49
C PRO A 30 -2.38 13.83 -36.27
N ILE A 31 -1.29 13.44 -35.62
CA ILE A 31 -0.02 13.09 -36.29
C ILE A 31 -0.10 11.69 -36.94
N MET A 32 -0.95 10.80 -36.44
CA MET A 32 -1.20 9.48 -37.04
C MET A 32 -2.23 9.49 -38.17
N ALA A 33 -3.03 10.56 -38.29
CA ALA A 33 -4.06 10.70 -39.32
C ALA A 33 -3.51 11.04 -40.73
N SER A 34 -2.22 11.36 -40.84
CA SER A 34 -1.57 11.71 -42.12
C SER A 34 -0.93 10.52 -42.85
N TRP A 35 -1.12 9.28 -42.36
CA TRP A 35 -0.49 8.10 -42.97
C TRP A 35 -1.19 7.68 -44.29
N PRO A 36 -0.43 7.33 -45.35
CA PRO A 36 -0.98 7.21 -46.71
C PRO A 36 -1.70 5.88 -46.98
N PHE A 37 -1.69 4.94 -46.04
CA PHE A 37 -2.28 3.62 -46.22
C PHE A 37 -3.63 3.51 -45.51
N GLY A 38 -4.68 3.89 -46.25
CA GLY A 38 -6.07 3.75 -45.86
C GLY A 38 -6.49 2.30 -45.70
N ASN A 39 -6.46 1.80 -44.47
CA ASN A 39 -7.43 0.82 -44.03
C ASN A 39 -8.20 1.44 -42.87
N VAL A 40 -9.46 1.79 -43.10
CA VAL A 40 -10.44 2.15 -42.06
C VAL A 40 -10.36 1.16 -40.88
N PHE A 41 -10.06 -0.10 -41.18
CA PHE A 41 -9.81 -1.16 -40.21
C PHE A 41 -8.61 -0.91 -39.29
N GLY A 42 -7.47 -0.42 -39.79
CA GLY A 42 -6.28 -0.13 -38.97
C GLY A 42 -6.51 1.06 -38.02
N PHE A 43 -7.12 2.13 -38.53
CA PHE A 43 -7.51 3.27 -37.70
C PHE A 43 -8.55 2.88 -36.64
N SER A 44 -9.58 2.11 -37.03
CA SER A 44 -10.59 1.63 -36.09
C SER A 44 -9.98 0.72 -35.01
N TYR A 45 -9.05 -0.17 -35.37
CA TYR A 45 -8.39 -1.06 -34.43
C TYR A 45 -7.56 -0.28 -33.41
N LEU A 46 -6.72 0.65 -33.85
CA LEU A 46 -5.90 1.49 -32.96
C LEU A 46 -6.78 2.40 -32.08
N PHE A 47 -7.86 2.94 -32.64
CA PHE A 47 -8.84 3.73 -31.90
C PHE A 47 -9.50 2.90 -30.79
N TRP A 48 -10.02 1.71 -31.11
CA TRP A 48 -10.67 0.83 -30.13
C TRP A 48 -9.70 0.32 -29.07
N VAL A 49 -8.47 -0.02 -29.44
CA VAL A 49 -7.41 -0.39 -28.50
C VAL A 49 -7.12 0.77 -27.56
N SER A 50 -6.98 1.99 -28.08
CA SER A 50 -6.75 3.21 -27.27
C SER A 50 -7.91 3.52 -26.33
N VAL A 51 -9.15 3.39 -26.81
CA VAL A 51 -10.37 3.54 -25.99
C VAL A 51 -10.44 2.49 -24.89
N LEU A 52 -10.09 1.24 -25.18
CA LEU A 52 -10.10 0.16 -24.20
C LEU A 52 -9.01 0.38 -23.14
N ILE A 53 -7.80 0.80 -23.55
CA ILE A 53 -6.73 1.21 -22.63
C ILE A 53 -7.21 2.36 -21.73
N TRP A 54 -7.88 3.36 -22.32
CA TRP A 54 -8.42 4.49 -21.57
C TRP A 54 -9.48 4.05 -20.55
N LEU A 55 -10.43 3.20 -20.94
CA LEU A 55 -11.45 2.67 -20.04
C LEU A 55 -10.84 1.86 -18.90
N VAL A 56 -9.83 1.04 -19.17
CA VAL A 56 -9.09 0.29 -18.15
C VAL A 56 -8.38 1.24 -17.20
N ASN A 57 -7.66 2.24 -17.71
CA ASN A 57 -6.95 3.22 -16.88
C ASN A 57 -7.92 4.07 -16.03
N ALA A 58 -9.04 4.51 -16.62
CA ALA A 58 -10.07 5.28 -15.93
C ALA A 58 -10.76 4.44 -14.84
N PHE A 59 -11.09 3.18 -15.14
CA PHE A 59 -11.64 2.25 -14.16
C PHE A 59 -10.68 2.00 -13.00
N VAL A 60 -9.40 1.75 -13.29
CA VAL A 60 -8.39 1.54 -12.24
C VAL A 60 -8.18 2.80 -11.41
N LEU A 61 -8.13 3.98 -12.03
CA LEU A 61 -8.02 5.26 -11.31
C LEU A 61 -9.23 5.50 -10.40
N LEU A 62 -10.44 5.23 -10.90
CA LEU A 62 -11.67 5.38 -10.12
C LEU A 62 -11.66 4.43 -8.92
N ASN A 63 -11.27 3.16 -9.12
CA ASN A 63 -11.11 2.21 -8.02
C ASN A 63 -10.04 2.69 -7.02
N PHE A 64 -8.89 3.16 -7.49
CA PHE A 64 -7.84 3.71 -6.62
C PHE A 64 -8.33 4.89 -5.78
N VAL A 65 -9.08 5.82 -6.38
CA VAL A 65 -9.65 6.97 -5.67
C VAL A 65 -10.71 6.52 -4.66
N VAL A 66 -11.60 5.62 -5.04
CA VAL A 66 -12.62 5.05 -4.14
C VAL A 66 -11.96 4.36 -2.96
N ASP A 67 -10.96 3.51 -3.22
CA ASP A 67 -10.20 2.80 -2.19
C ASP A 67 -9.50 3.79 -1.26
N LEU A 68 -8.82 4.79 -1.80
CA LEU A 68 -8.13 5.82 -1.02
C LEU A 68 -9.12 6.61 -0.14
N VAL A 69 -10.31 6.92 -0.65
CA VAL A 69 -11.38 7.58 0.12
C VAL A 69 -11.90 6.67 1.23
N ILE A 70 -12.14 5.39 0.94
CA ILE A 70 -12.55 4.39 1.94
C ILE A 70 -11.49 4.31 3.03
N TRP A 71 -10.20 4.22 2.68
CA TRP A 71 -9.09 4.18 3.63
C TRP A 71 -9.00 5.41 4.51
N ILE A 72 -9.12 6.60 3.92
CA ILE A 72 -9.12 7.85 4.70
C ILE A 72 -10.29 7.84 5.67
N ARG A 73 -11.51 7.53 5.20
CA ARG A 73 -12.70 7.47 6.06
C ARG A 73 -12.54 6.46 7.18
N LEU A 74 -12.03 5.28 6.86
CA LEU A 74 -11.90 4.20 7.80
C LEU A 74 -10.80 4.48 8.82
N GLY A 75 -9.69 5.11 8.41
CA GLY A 75 -8.69 5.65 9.32
C GLY A 75 -9.28 6.70 10.27
N PHE A 76 -10.19 7.56 9.80
CA PHE A 76 -10.92 8.50 10.65
C PHE A 76 -11.87 7.80 11.62
N VAL A 77 -12.67 6.83 11.16
CA VAL A 77 -13.62 6.08 11.99
C VAL A 77 -12.89 5.32 13.08
N LEU A 78 -11.76 4.69 12.77
CA LEU A 78 -10.96 3.99 13.77
C LEU A 78 -10.28 4.97 14.74
N ALA A 79 -9.88 6.15 14.27
CA ALA A 79 -9.34 7.20 15.14
C ALA A 79 -10.40 7.81 16.06
N SER A 80 -11.67 7.91 15.62
CA SER A 80 -12.79 8.38 16.45
C SER A 80 -13.31 7.29 17.39
N GLY A 81 -13.59 6.09 16.89
CA GLY A 81 -14.08 4.97 17.68
C GLY A 81 -13.10 4.51 18.77
N TYR A 82 -11.81 4.82 18.63
CA TYR A 82 -10.86 4.67 19.74
C TYR A 82 -11.10 5.67 20.88
N LYS A 83 -11.43 6.92 20.56
CA LYS A 83 -11.74 7.93 21.60
C LYS A 83 -12.98 7.55 22.39
N ASP A 84 -13.94 6.94 21.70
CA ASP A 84 -15.23 6.55 22.27
C ASP A 84 -15.17 5.17 22.96
N GLY A 85 -14.00 4.49 22.91
CA GLY A 85 -13.76 3.21 23.60
C GLY A 85 -14.37 1.98 22.92
N GLU A 86 -15.00 2.14 21.75
CA GLU A 86 -15.67 1.06 21.02
C GLU A 86 -14.69 0.09 20.34
N PHE A 87 -13.48 0.56 20.01
CA PHE A 87 -12.47 -0.25 19.35
C PHE A 87 -11.37 -0.73 20.31
N SER A 88 -11.41 -2.02 20.70
CA SER A 88 -10.36 -2.67 21.49
C SER A 88 -9.68 -3.78 20.68
N PRO A 89 -8.43 -3.57 20.21
CA PRO A 89 -7.70 -4.61 19.50
C PRO A 89 -7.49 -5.80 20.41
N MET A 90 -7.87 -6.98 19.90
CA MET A 90 -7.80 -8.24 20.62
C MET A 90 -6.38 -8.82 20.46
N PRO A 91 -5.58 -8.92 21.54
CA PRO A 91 -4.22 -9.46 21.46
C PRO A 91 -4.14 -10.90 20.94
N TYR A 92 -5.25 -11.63 21.07
CA TYR A 92 -5.40 -13.05 20.72
C TYR A 92 -6.24 -13.30 19.50
N HIS A 93 -6.48 -12.26 18.71
CA HIS A 93 -7.21 -12.49 17.48
C HIS A 93 -6.44 -13.53 16.64
N PRO A 94 -7.09 -14.59 16.13
CA PRO A 94 -6.43 -15.70 15.42
C PRO A 94 -5.69 -15.27 14.15
N ASP A 95 -5.88 -14.02 13.72
CA ASP A 95 -5.26 -13.46 12.53
C ASP A 95 -3.84 -12.91 12.74
N ASN A 96 -3.32 -12.89 13.97
CA ASN A 96 -2.05 -12.26 14.35
C ASN A 96 -1.92 -10.79 13.89
N ALA A 97 -3.04 -10.12 13.64
CA ALA A 97 -3.13 -8.73 13.22
C ALA A 97 -4.12 -7.95 14.11
N ALA A 98 -4.44 -8.49 15.29
CA ALA A 98 -5.37 -7.91 16.25
C ALA A 98 -6.78 -7.63 15.69
N GLY A 99 -7.25 -8.45 14.74
CA GLY A 99 -8.52 -8.27 14.05
C GLY A 99 -8.46 -7.33 12.84
N LEU A 100 -7.26 -6.83 12.50
CA LEU A 100 -7.05 -5.89 11.40
C LEU A 100 -6.56 -6.58 10.12
N SER A 101 -6.58 -7.91 10.03
CA SER A 101 -6.14 -8.64 8.82
C SER A 101 -6.95 -8.32 7.56
N LEU A 102 -8.23 -7.93 7.72
CA LEU A 102 -9.06 -7.44 6.61
C LEU A 102 -8.38 -6.26 5.91
N PHE A 103 -7.78 -5.35 6.68
CA PHE A 103 -7.09 -4.19 6.15
C PHE A 103 -5.87 -4.58 5.33
N GLY A 104 -5.03 -5.46 5.88
CA GLY A 104 -3.90 -6.01 5.12
C GLY A 104 -4.34 -6.67 3.82
N SER A 105 -5.46 -7.39 3.82
CA SER A 105 -6.00 -8.08 2.64
C SER A 105 -6.51 -7.12 1.56
N VAL A 106 -7.19 -6.03 1.95
CA VAL A 106 -7.63 -4.98 1.03
C VAL A 106 -6.41 -4.27 0.43
N SER A 107 -5.40 -3.92 1.24
CA SER A 107 -4.18 -3.28 0.76
C SER A 107 -3.41 -4.15 -0.24
N VAL A 108 -3.33 -5.47 -0.01
CA VAL A 108 -2.78 -6.43 -0.99
C VAL A 108 -3.60 -6.45 -2.27
N SER A 109 -4.93 -6.34 -2.19
CA SER A 109 -5.81 -6.37 -3.36
C SER A 109 -5.57 -5.13 -4.24
N ILE A 110 -5.49 -3.95 -3.64
CA ILE A 110 -5.14 -2.69 -4.32
C ILE A 110 -3.76 -2.80 -4.97
N TYR A 111 -2.80 -3.31 -4.21
CA TYR A 111 -1.44 -3.51 -4.68
C TYR A 111 -1.37 -4.46 -5.90
N LYS A 112 -2.16 -5.53 -5.92
CA LYS A 112 -2.29 -6.43 -7.10
C LYS A 112 -2.86 -5.71 -8.32
N ILE A 113 -3.91 -4.90 -8.14
CA ILE A 113 -4.49 -4.10 -9.23
C ILE A 113 -3.44 -3.15 -9.80
N PHE A 114 -2.64 -2.51 -8.93
CA PHE A 114 -1.59 -1.60 -9.37
C PHE A 114 -0.48 -2.33 -10.15
N ILE A 115 -0.06 -3.53 -9.73
CA ILE A 115 0.90 -4.33 -10.51
C ILE A 115 0.36 -4.63 -11.91
N ILE A 116 -0.90 -5.05 -12.02
CA ILE A 116 -1.52 -5.36 -13.31
C ILE A 116 -1.51 -4.12 -14.21
N LEU A 117 -1.80 -2.94 -13.65
CA LEU A 117 -1.73 -1.68 -14.39
C LEU A 117 -0.31 -1.38 -14.88
N VAL A 118 0.69 -1.51 -14.01
CA VAL A 118 2.10 -1.29 -14.38
C VAL A 118 2.50 -2.24 -15.50
N LEU A 119 2.15 -3.53 -15.40
CA LEU A 119 2.41 -4.51 -16.46
C LEU A 119 1.73 -4.15 -17.77
N PHE A 120 0.49 -3.68 -17.73
CA PHE A 120 -0.26 -3.28 -18.91
C PHE A 120 0.36 -2.05 -19.60
N VAL A 121 0.80 -1.05 -18.82
CA VAL A 121 1.52 0.12 -19.33
C VAL A 121 2.85 -0.29 -19.98
N CYS A 122 3.62 -1.14 -19.30
CA CYS A 122 4.89 -1.65 -19.83
C CYS A 122 4.68 -2.44 -21.14
N LEU A 123 3.70 -3.34 -21.19
CA LEU A 123 3.40 -4.14 -22.36
C LEU A 123 2.89 -3.29 -23.52
N ASN A 124 2.03 -2.31 -23.25
CA ASN A 124 1.56 -1.37 -24.25
C ASN A 124 2.73 -0.58 -24.86
N THR A 125 3.65 -0.09 -24.02
CA THR A 125 4.77 0.70 -24.54
C THR A 125 5.75 -0.17 -25.32
N TYR A 126 5.98 -1.41 -24.87
CA TYR A 126 6.77 -2.38 -25.63
C TYR A 126 6.16 -2.68 -27.01
N MET A 127 4.85 -2.90 -27.08
CA MET A 127 4.14 -3.12 -28.35
C MET A 127 4.20 -1.89 -29.26
N SER A 128 4.11 -0.68 -28.71
CA SER A 128 4.28 0.56 -29.49
C SER A 128 5.69 0.68 -30.08
N ILE A 129 6.73 0.23 -29.38
CA ILE A 129 8.10 0.21 -29.93
C ILE A 129 8.22 -0.82 -31.07
N LEU A 130 7.63 -2.01 -30.91
CA LEU A 130 7.67 -3.07 -31.93
C LEU A 130 6.87 -2.74 -33.20
N LEU A 131 5.68 -2.16 -33.05
CA LEU A 131 4.78 -1.89 -34.17
C LEU A 131 5.20 -0.69 -35.02
N TYR A 132 6.02 0.21 -34.46
CA TYR A 132 6.44 1.44 -35.12
C TYR A 132 7.96 1.62 -35.09
N PRO A 133 8.72 0.73 -35.77
CA PRO A 133 10.18 0.78 -35.78
C PRO A 133 10.73 2.04 -36.50
N GLU A 134 9.92 2.70 -37.32
CA GLU A 134 10.29 3.89 -38.09
C GLU A 134 10.30 5.18 -37.26
N TYR A 135 9.87 5.14 -35.99
CA TYR A 135 10.02 6.30 -35.12
C TYR A 135 11.50 6.61 -34.91
N SER A 136 11.87 7.87 -35.14
CA SER A 136 13.25 8.34 -34.99
C SER A 136 13.81 7.98 -33.60
N ILE A 137 15.12 7.79 -33.53
CA ILE A 137 15.86 7.50 -32.29
C ILE A 137 15.45 8.45 -31.15
N ALA A 138 15.14 9.71 -31.47
CA ALA A 138 14.66 10.71 -30.52
C ALA A 138 13.28 10.38 -29.91
N LYS A 139 12.34 9.85 -30.70
CA LYS A 139 11.03 9.40 -30.21
C LYS A 139 11.16 8.12 -29.38
N ILE A 140 11.97 7.17 -29.81
CA ILE A 140 12.26 5.96 -29.02
C ILE A 140 12.89 6.34 -27.67
N ALA A 141 13.83 7.29 -27.65
CA ALA A 141 14.43 7.84 -26.43
C ALA A 141 13.38 8.50 -25.51
N THR A 142 12.43 9.26 -26.07
CA THR A 142 11.36 9.89 -25.29
C THR A 142 10.41 8.86 -24.67
N TYR A 143 10.00 7.83 -25.43
CA TYR A 143 9.17 6.74 -24.92
C TYR A 143 9.90 5.93 -23.85
N SER A 144 11.17 5.59 -24.07
CA SER A 144 11.98 4.83 -23.11
C SER A 144 12.26 5.61 -21.82
N VAL A 145 12.45 6.93 -21.89
CA VAL A 145 12.49 7.80 -20.69
C VAL A 145 11.13 7.82 -19.98
N GLY A 146 10.02 7.84 -20.72
CA GLY A 146 8.66 7.72 -20.17
C GLY A 146 8.41 6.39 -19.45
N ILE A 147 8.88 5.28 -20.01
CA ILE A 147 8.81 3.94 -19.38
C ILE A 147 9.66 3.91 -18.12
N LEU A 148 10.92 4.35 -18.21
CA LEU A 148 11.85 4.31 -17.09
C LEU A 148 11.33 5.17 -15.92
N SER A 149 10.83 6.37 -16.20
CA SER A 149 10.23 7.24 -15.19
C SER A 149 8.95 6.64 -14.60
N SER A 150 8.09 6.03 -15.42
CA SER A 150 6.88 5.33 -14.94
C SER A 150 7.23 4.11 -14.07
N PHE A 151 8.29 3.39 -14.42
CA PHE A 151 8.78 2.24 -13.67
C PHE A 151 9.39 2.66 -12.34
N ILE A 152 10.22 3.70 -12.32
CA ILE A 152 10.76 4.31 -11.10
C ILE A 152 9.61 4.82 -10.21
N ALA A 153 8.65 5.54 -10.80
CA ALA A 153 7.48 6.00 -10.08
C ALA A 153 6.68 4.83 -9.49
N ALA A 154 6.49 3.74 -10.24
CA ALA A 154 5.84 2.53 -9.75
C ALA A 154 6.60 1.90 -8.57
N ILE A 155 7.93 1.75 -8.66
CA ILE A 155 8.78 1.21 -7.59
C ILE A 155 8.65 2.02 -6.29
N ILE A 156 8.48 3.34 -6.38
CA ILE A 156 8.35 4.22 -5.21
C ILE A 156 6.89 4.25 -4.70
N THR A 157 5.92 4.34 -5.61
CA THR A 157 4.51 4.50 -5.25
C THR A 157 3.86 3.20 -4.76
N LEU A 158 4.29 2.04 -5.27
CA LEU A 158 3.78 0.73 -4.83
C LEU A 158 3.98 0.49 -3.32
N PRO A 159 5.20 0.62 -2.75
CA PRO A 159 5.41 0.52 -1.30
C PRO A 159 4.63 1.56 -0.50
N LEU A 160 4.54 2.79 -1.01
CA LEU A 160 3.81 3.85 -0.34
C LEU A 160 2.30 3.54 -0.31
N SER A 161 1.73 3.05 -1.40
CA SER A 161 0.31 2.65 -1.48
C SER A 161 -0.03 1.52 -0.50
N PHE A 162 0.94 0.65 -0.20
CA PHE A 162 0.79 -0.44 0.76
C PHE A 162 0.94 0.03 2.22
N ILE A 163 1.98 0.84 2.52
CA ILE A 163 2.32 1.25 3.88
C ILE A 163 1.49 2.43 4.38
N MET A 164 1.27 3.44 3.54
CA MET A 164 0.64 4.70 3.91
C MET A 164 -0.74 4.55 4.56
N PRO A 165 -1.70 3.76 4.02
CA PRO A 165 -3.01 3.59 4.64
C PRO A 165 -2.94 2.91 6.02
N MET A 166 -1.81 2.28 6.33
CA MET A 166 -1.62 1.45 7.52
C MET A 166 -0.91 2.19 8.65
N LEU A 167 -0.30 3.34 8.36
CA LEU A 167 0.36 4.17 9.37
C LEU A 167 -0.58 4.60 10.51
N PRO A 168 -1.83 5.03 10.26
CA PRO A 168 -2.75 5.37 11.35
C PRO A 168 -3.05 4.16 12.25
N LEU A 169 -3.26 2.98 11.65
CA LEU A 169 -3.51 1.72 12.36
C LEU A 169 -2.32 1.28 13.20
N ARG A 170 -1.10 1.37 12.64
CA ARG A 170 0.14 1.11 13.38
C ARG A 170 0.25 2.02 14.59
N ASN A 171 0.03 3.32 14.41
CA ASN A 171 0.13 4.29 15.50
C ASN A 171 -0.91 4.01 16.59
N LEU A 172 -2.13 3.62 16.19
CA LEU A 172 -3.18 3.18 17.09
C LEU A 172 -2.76 1.95 17.90
N LEU A 173 -2.28 0.88 17.25
CA LEU A 173 -1.81 -0.34 17.92
C LEU A 173 -0.66 -0.06 18.88
N ILE A 174 0.31 0.76 18.48
CA ILE A 174 1.45 1.16 19.33
C ILE A 174 0.95 1.92 20.55
N ARG A 175 0.02 2.86 20.36
CA ARG A 175 -0.56 3.63 21.45
C ARG A 175 -1.28 2.72 22.44
N ILE A 176 -2.13 1.82 21.95
CA ILE A 176 -2.90 0.89 22.78
C ILE A 176 -1.97 -0.04 23.56
N ARG A 177 -0.94 -0.57 22.90
CA ARG A 177 0.10 -1.36 23.56
C ARG A 177 0.79 -0.57 24.67
N ARG A 178 1.17 0.68 24.42
CA ARG A 178 1.80 1.54 25.44
C ARG A 178 0.87 1.82 26.62
N GLU A 179 -0.40 2.13 26.36
CA GLU A 179 -1.39 2.41 27.40
C GLU A 179 -1.66 1.17 28.27
N LYS A 180 -1.86 -0.01 27.66
CA LYS A 180 -2.03 -1.27 28.39
C LYS A 180 -0.78 -1.65 29.20
N LEU A 181 0.43 -1.51 28.63
CA LEU A 181 1.68 -1.76 29.35
C LEU A 181 1.86 -0.79 30.53
N LYS A 182 1.47 0.48 30.37
CA LYS A 182 1.51 1.47 31.46
C LYS A 182 0.59 1.06 32.61
N GLN A 183 -0.66 0.66 32.31
CA GLN A 183 -1.62 0.20 33.32
C GLN A 183 -1.08 -1.02 34.09
N ILE A 184 -0.50 -2.00 33.39
CA ILE A 184 0.09 -3.17 34.02
C ILE A 184 1.28 -2.80 34.89
N ARG A 185 2.20 -1.96 34.41
CA ARG A 185 3.36 -1.52 35.21
C ARG A 185 2.95 -0.83 36.49
N ILE A 186 1.91 0.01 36.45
CA ILE A 186 1.36 0.66 37.64
C ILE A 186 0.81 -0.39 38.62
N GLY A 187 0.06 -1.38 38.13
CA GLY A 187 -0.48 -2.43 39.00
C GLY A 187 0.60 -3.36 39.57
N ILE A 188 1.62 -3.73 38.78
CA ILE A 188 2.78 -4.50 39.26
C ILE A 188 3.52 -3.71 40.34
N LYS A 189 3.77 -2.42 40.11
CA LYS A 189 4.43 -1.56 41.10
C LYS A 189 3.62 -1.51 42.40
N LYS A 190 2.30 -1.28 42.33
CA LYS A 190 1.43 -1.28 43.52
C LYS A 190 1.45 -2.61 44.27
N LEU A 191 1.44 -3.74 43.57
CA LEU A 191 1.53 -5.07 44.20
C LEU A 191 2.90 -5.26 44.87
N HIS A 192 3.97 -4.82 44.22
CA HIS A 192 5.32 -4.91 44.76
C HIS A 192 5.46 -4.05 46.01
N ASP A 193 5.07 -2.78 45.95
CA ASP A 193 5.10 -1.85 47.09
C ASP A 193 4.27 -2.43 48.26
N ASN A 194 3.07 -2.98 47.99
CA ASN A 194 2.25 -3.63 49.01
C ASN A 194 2.90 -4.85 49.69
N ILE A 195 3.68 -5.65 48.96
CA ILE A 195 4.38 -6.82 49.52
C ILE A 195 5.51 -6.39 50.45
N TYR A 196 6.20 -5.28 50.14
CA TYR A 196 7.36 -4.81 50.90
C TYR A 196 6.99 -3.88 52.06
N GLU A 197 5.91 -3.09 51.93
CA GLU A 197 5.53 -2.07 52.92
C GLU A 197 4.57 -2.60 54.00
N ASN A 198 3.77 -3.62 53.69
CA ASN A 198 2.84 -4.18 54.66
C ASN A 198 3.41 -5.45 55.30
N ASP A 199 3.47 -5.46 56.63
CA ASP A 199 3.76 -6.64 57.48
C ASP A 199 2.57 -7.62 57.39
N SER A 200 2.39 -8.15 56.19
CA SER A 200 1.22 -8.88 55.73
C SER A 200 1.31 -10.33 56.21
N SER A 201 0.18 -10.94 56.53
CA SER A 201 0.15 -12.40 56.77
C SER A 201 0.72 -13.16 55.55
N ASN A 202 1.34 -14.32 55.80
CA ASN A 202 1.89 -15.18 54.75
C ASN A 202 0.86 -15.52 53.64
N GLU A 203 -0.43 -15.54 53.97
CA GLU A 203 -1.51 -15.76 52.99
C GLU A 203 -1.70 -14.57 52.05
N ALA A 204 -1.69 -13.34 52.56
CA ALA A 204 -1.80 -12.13 51.74
C ALA A 204 -0.60 -11.94 50.80
N ILE A 205 0.59 -12.37 51.25
CA ILE A 205 1.80 -12.41 50.41
C ILE A 205 1.64 -13.42 49.27
N LYS A 206 1.15 -14.64 49.57
CA LYS A 206 0.88 -15.65 48.53
C LYS A 206 -0.11 -15.17 47.48
N GLU A 207 -1.23 -14.58 47.90
CA GLU A 207 -2.23 -14.04 46.97
C GLU A 207 -1.62 -12.94 46.08
N SER A 208 -0.83 -12.04 46.66
CA SER A 208 -0.16 -10.97 45.93
C SER A 208 0.85 -11.51 44.91
N LEU A 209 1.59 -12.57 45.26
CA LEU A 209 2.51 -13.26 44.34
C LEU A 209 1.77 -13.94 43.18
N GLU A 210 0.62 -14.56 43.43
CA GLU A 210 -0.22 -15.14 42.37
C GLU A 210 -0.75 -14.07 41.43
N ARG A 211 -1.25 -12.96 41.97
CA ARG A 211 -1.66 -11.80 41.17
C ARG A 211 -0.50 -11.25 40.35
N LEU A 212 0.71 -11.17 40.91
CA LEU A 212 1.91 -10.72 40.21
C LEU A 212 2.25 -11.65 39.04
N LYS A 213 2.18 -12.98 39.23
CA LYS A 213 2.34 -13.97 38.14
C LYS A 213 1.29 -13.78 37.04
N LEU A 214 0.03 -13.51 37.40
CA LEU A 214 -1.03 -13.23 36.43
C LEU A 214 -0.77 -11.93 35.67
N MET A 215 -0.30 -10.87 36.35
CA MET A 215 0.05 -9.60 35.72
C MET A 215 1.27 -9.71 34.80
N ASP A 216 2.29 -10.48 35.17
CA ASP A 216 3.45 -10.75 34.32
C ASP A 216 3.03 -11.57 33.09
N ASN A 217 2.18 -12.58 33.26
CA ASN A 217 1.57 -13.28 32.14
C ASN A 217 0.87 -12.29 31.21
N LEU A 218 -0.01 -11.41 31.73
CA LEU A 218 -0.68 -10.39 30.92
C LEU A 218 0.30 -9.43 30.24
N TYR A 219 1.40 -9.07 30.90
CA TYR A 219 2.47 -8.23 30.35
C TYR A 219 3.10 -8.90 29.12
N GLN A 220 3.54 -10.16 29.25
CA GLN A 220 4.11 -10.94 28.15
C GLN A 220 3.14 -11.07 26.98
N LYS A 221 1.85 -11.21 27.30
CA LYS A 221 0.78 -11.34 26.31
C LYS A 221 0.55 -10.03 25.54
N ILE A 222 0.60 -8.88 26.21
CA ILE A 222 0.48 -7.56 25.55
C ILE A 222 1.73 -7.23 24.72
N LEU A 223 2.91 -7.72 25.11
CA LEU A 223 4.13 -7.57 24.29
C LEU A 223 4.02 -8.28 22.94
N LYS A 224 3.17 -9.31 22.83
CA LYS A 224 2.90 -10.03 21.58
C LYS A 224 1.93 -9.31 20.65
N ILE A 225 1.29 -8.21 21.07
CA ILE A 225 0.45 -7.40 20.18
C ILE A 225 1.32 -6.89 19.02
N PRO A 226 0.94 -7.17 17.76
CA PRO A 226 1.72 -6.79 16.60
C PRO A 226 1.80 -5.27 16.50
N ALA A 227 2.96 -4.74 16.10
CA ALA A 227 3.13 -3.32 15.84
C ALA A 227 2.47 -2.88 14.52
N TRP A 228 2.29 -3.83 13.59
CA TRP A 228 1.75 -3.58 12.26
C TRP A 228 0.44 -4.36 12.07
N PRO A 229 -0.53 -3.80 11.33
CA PRO A 229 -1.82 -4.44 11.04
C PRO A 229 -1.72 -5.48 9.91
N PHE A 230 -0.61 -6.22 9.83
CA PHE A 230 -0.37 -7.23 8.79
C PHE A 230 0.00 -8.56 9.41
N ASN A 231 -0.52 -9.64 8.81
CA ASN A 231 -0.02 -10.97 9.08
C ASN A 231 1.18 -11.28 8.15
N GLY A 232 1.97 -12.30 8.52
CA GLY A 232 3.11 -12.73 7.71
C GLY A 232 2.72 -13.16 6.29
N ARG A 233 1.48 -13.63 6.08
CA ARG A 233 0.95 -13.99 4.75
C ARG A 233 0.86 -12.76 3.84
N VAL A 234 0.31 -11.66 4.33
CA VAL A 234 0.18 -10.39 3.59
C VAL A 234 1.56 -9.84 3.22
N VAL A 235 2.50 -9.84 4.19
CA VAL A 235 3.88 -9.42 3.94
C VAL A 235 4.56 -10.30 2.90
N LYS A 236 4.39 -11.63 2.98
CA LYS A 236 4.96 -12.57 2.01
C LYS A 236 4.43 -12.29 0.61
N VAL A 237 3.11 -12.13 0.44
CA VAL A 237 2.49 -11.82 -0.85
C VAL A 237 3.04 -10.51 -1.42
N TYR A 238 3.09 -9.46 -0.62
CA TYR A 238 3.65 -8.17 -1.04
C TYR A 238 5.11 -8.29 -1.49
N ILE A 239 5.97 -8.97 -0.70
CA ILE A 239 7.38 -9.16 -1.04
C ILE A 239 7.52 -9.98 -2.32
N THR A 240 6.84 -11.13 -2.42
CA THR A 240 6.94 -12.00 -3.60
C THR A 240 6.47 -11.26 -4.84
N SER A 241 5.35 -10.55 -4.78
CA SER A 241 4.81 -9.84 -5.93
C SER A 241 5.64 -8.63 -6.35
N THR A 242 6.40 -8.02 -5.43
CA THR A 242 7.32 -6.91 -5.77
C THR A 242 8.62 -7.45 -6.36
N LEU A 243 9.17 -8.50 -5.74
CA LEU A 243 10.49 -9.03 -6.11
C LEU A 243 10.46 -9.90 -7.36
N THR A 244 9.36 -10.62 -7.65
CA THR A 244 9.26 -11.47 -8.85
C THR A 244 9.53 -10.70 -10.15
N PRO A 245 8.85 -9.58 -10.45
CA PRO A 245 9.13 -8.85 -11.69
C PRO A 245 10.53 -8.25 -11.71
N ALA A 246 11.04 -7.75 -10.58
CA ALA A 246 12.40 -7.24 -10.47
C ALA A 246 13.45 -8.35 -10.75
N PHE A 247 13.22 -9.55 -10.23
CA PHE A 247 14.10 -10.70 -10.42
C PHE A 247 14.13 -11.16 -11.87
N ILE A 248 12.96 -11.22 -12.54
CA ILE A 248 12.87 -11.51 -13.98
C ILE A 248 13.64 -10.47 -14.80
N PHE A 249 13.48 -9.19 -14.46
CA PHE A 249 14.19 -8.10 -15.15
C PHE A 249 15.71 -8.19 -14.98
N ILE A 250 16.19 -8.48 -13.76
CA ILE A 250 17.63 -8.67 -13.50
C ILE A 250 18.17 -9.86 -14.29
N ILE A 251 17.44 -10.98 -14.35
CA ILE A 251 17.84 -12.15 -15.14
C ILE A 251 17.95 -11.80 -16.63
N ASP A 252 16.95 -11.12 -17.20
CA ASP A 252 16.98 -10.68 -18.61
C ASP A 252 18.18 -9.77 -18.89
N LEU A 253 18.45 -8.82 -17.99
CA LEU A 253 19.61 -7.93 -18.10
C LEU A 253 20.93 -8.71 -18.09
N LEU A 254 21.08 -9.68 -17.19
CA LEU A 254 22.29 -10.52 -17.10
C LEU A 254 22.49 -11.36 -18.36
N PHE A 255 21.43 -11.92 -18.95
CA PHE A 255 21.52 -12.67 -20.22
C PHE A 255 21.94 -11.76 -21.38
N LYS A 256 21.39 -10.55 -21.46
CA LYS A 256 21.78 -9.57 -22.48
C LYS A 256 23.24 -9.16 -22.37
N LEU A 257 23.73 -8.88 -21.15
CA LEU A 257 25.13 -8.52 -20.94
C LEU A 257 26.09 -9.64 -21.34
N ARG A 258 25.74 -10.90 -21.06
CA ARG A 258 26.56 -12.06 -21.46
C ARG A 258 26.59 -12.30 -22.97
N GLY A 259 25.51 -11.97 -23.69
CA GLY A 259 25.46 -12.12 -25.16
C GLY A 259 26.16 -11.00 -25.95
N MET A 260 26.72 -10.01 -25.25
CA MET A 260 27.51 -8.92 -25.86
C MET A 260 29.03 -9.18 -25.80
N GLU A 261 29.45 -10.32 -25.23
CA GLU A 261 30.83 -10.87 -25.30
C GLU A 261 30.99 -11.79 -26.53
#